data_AF-A0AAD4DZS1-F1
#
_entry.id   AF-A0AAD4DZS1-F1
#
_cell.length_a   1.000
_cell.length_b   1.000
_cell.length_c   1.000
_cell.angle_alpha   90.00
_cell.angle_beta   90.00
_cell.angle_gamma   90.00
#
_symmetry.space_group_name_H-M   'P 1'
#
loop_
_entity.id
_entity.type
_entity.pdbx_description
1 polymer ?
#
loop_
_entity_poly.entity_id
_entity_poly.type
_entity_poly.pdbx_seq_one_letter_code
_entity_poly.pdbx_strand_id
1 'polypeptide(L)'
;MAKPRLYNTPEEKLEAACTYRRAYNARQRNKLLAPETKTTKAKRDSAPSMPVGRPCIHDTPDKKREARRRYRQVYYECHRDELRAKKQEKSRLKCWTTQCSDIDARLQAVTGSSSTANFVEGLCKYFVSHPNNPDSLDVMQTTIGILENLHQHAQSVVDNVIEKRGIGCDLSRTQDSVFRVCRVLTAVDDVLTHAIVGVGHLIEVHGQRGLKHQIAQDNMTVAIP
;
A
#
# COMPACT_ATOMS: atom_id res chain seq x y z
N MET A 1 6.01 -6.29 31.38
CA MET A 1 6.62 -5.40 30.36
C MET A 1 6.89 -4.08 31.06
N ALA A 2 8.09 -3.52 30.92
CA ALA A 2 8.40 -2.23 31.55
C ALA A 2 7.49 -1.16 30.92
N LYS A 3 6.85 -0.32 31.75
CA LYS A 3 6.06 0.81 31.25
C LYS A 3 7.01 1.78 30.53
N PRO A 4 6.60 2.40 29.40
CA PRO A 4 7.39 3.43 28.74
C PRO A 4 7.71 4.54 29.74
N ARG A 5 9.01 4.85 29.94
CA ARG A 5 9.43 6.02 30.72
C ARG A 5 9.22 7.26 29.84
N LEU A 6 8.46 8.23 30.36
CA LEU A 6 8.37 9.56 29.78
C LEU A 6 9.58 10.36 30.27
N TYR A 7 10.36 10.89 29.35
CA TYR A 7 11.53 11.74 29.62
C TYR A 7 11.09 13.20 29.57
N ASN A 8 11.21 13.92 30.67
CA ASN A 8 10.62 15.25 30.83
C ASN A 8 11.63 16.36 30.58
N THR A 9 12.93 16.09 30.73
CA THR A 9 14.00 17.07 30.48
C THR A 9 14.69 16.82 29.13
N PRO A 10 15.27 17.86 28.49
CA PRO A 10 16.04 17.69 27.27
C PRO A 10 17.29 16.82 27.48
N GLU A 11 17.91 16.88 28.66
CA GLU A 11 19.08 16.07 29.04
C GLU A 11 18.72 14.58 29.11
N GLU A 12 17.59 14.24 29.75
CA GLU A 12 17.08 12.86 29.82
C GLU A 12 16.77 12.30 28.43
N LYS A 13 16.19 13.11 27.54
CA LYS A 13 15.93 12.70 26.14
C LYS A 13 17.22 12.41 25.39
N LEU A 14 18.26 13.23 25.59
CA LEU A 14 19.56 13.04 24.95
C LEU A 14 20.28 11.80 25.48
N GLU A 15 20.24 11.56 26.79
CA GLU A 15 20.80 10.36 27.41
C GLU A 15 20.08 9.09 26.95
N ALA A 16 18.74 9.12 26.85
CA ALA A 16 17.92 8.04 26.32
C ALA A 16 18.26 7.73 24.84
N ALA A 17 18.45 8.76 24.02
CA ALA A 17 18.88 8.60 22.64
C ALA A 17 20.28 7.97 22.54
N CYS A 18 21.21 8.39 23.40
CA CYS A 18 22.56 7.84 23.46
C CYS A 18 22.56 6.36 23.87
N THR A 19 21.79 5.99 24.90
CA THR A 19 21.65 4.61 25.34
C THR A 19 20.98 3.74 24.27
N TYR A 20 19.95 4.25 23.59
CA TYR A 20 19.33 3.55 22.46
C TYR A 20 20.33 3.30 21.33
N ARG A 21 21.13 4.30 20.96
CA ARG A 21 22.16 4.18 19.91
C ARG A 21 23.25 3.17 20.28
N ARG A 22 23.72 3.18 21.53
CA ARG A 22 24.68 2.18 22.04
C ARG A 22 24.12 0.77 21.98
N ALA A 23 22.88 0.57 22.46
CA ALA A 23 22.22 -0.73 22.44
C ALA A 23 21.96 -1.25 21.01
N TYR A 24 21.58 -0.36 20.10
CA TYR A 24 21.41 -0.68 18.68
C TYR A 24 22.73 -1.16 18.06
N ASN A 25 23.81 -0.40 18.24
CA ASN A 25 25.13 -0.75 17.69
C ASN A 25 25.66 -2.07 18.27
N ALA A 26 25.46 -2.32 19.57
CA ALA A 26 25.83 -3.60 20.19
C ALA A 26 25.09 -4.79 19.55
N ARG A 27 23.79 -4.64 19.25
CA ARG A 27 23.01 -5.68 18.57
C ARG A 27 23.50 -5.94 17.14
N GLN A 28 23.85 -4.89 16.40
CA GLN A 28 24.38 -5.04 15.04
C GLN A 28 25.76 -5.70 15.05
N ARG A 29 26.64 -5.32 15.99
CA ARG A 29 27.94 -5.96 16.15
C ARG A 29 27.82 -7.45 16.49
N ASN A 30 26.90 -7.81 17.39
CA ASN A 30 26.65 -9.22 17.73
C ASN A 30 26.05 -10.02 16.56
N LYS A 31 25.30 -9.39 15.65
CA LYS A 31 24.83 -10.07 14.43
C LYS A 31 25.97 -10.40 13.45
N LEU A 32 26.97 -9.51 13.35
CA LEU A 32 28.13 -9.72 12.48
C LEU A 32 29.12 -10.72 13.08
N LEU A 33 29.24 -10.77 14.41
CA LEU A 33 30.14 -11.68 15.11
C LEU A 33 29.51 -13.03 15.43
N ALA A 34 28.19 -13.19 15.25
CA ALA A 34 27.55 -14.49 15.42
C ALA A 34 28.08 -15.41 14.32
N PRO A 35 28.85 -16.47 14.65
CA PRO A 35 29.27 -17.43 13.64
C PRO A 35 28.01 -17.98 13.00
N GLU A 36 27.99 -18.05 11.67
CA GLU A 36 26.95 -18.76 10.93
C GLU A 36 26.95 -20.21 11.41
N THR A 37 26.11 -20.49 12.40
CA THR A 37 25.82 -21.84 12.82
C THR A 37 25.07 -22.46 11.66
N LYS A 38 25.85 -23.05 10.74
CA LYS A 38 25.40 -24.02 9.75
C LYS A 38 24.73 -25.14 10.54
N THR A 39 23.44 -24.95 10.78
CA THR A 39 22.56 -25.96 11.32
C THR A 39 22.43 -26.99 10.23
N THR A 40 23.31 -27.98 10.28
CA THR A 40 23.15 -29.26 9.60
C THR A 40 21.72 -29.71 9.90
N LYS A 41 20.90 -29.77 8.86
CA LYS A 41 19.53 -30.25 8.94
C LYS A 41 19.58 -31.74 9.26
N ALA A 42 19.70 -32.06 10.55
CA ALA A 42 19.38 -33.39 11.03
C ALA A 42 17.90 -33.65 10.69
N LYS A 43 17.66 -34.76 10.02
CA LYS A 43 16.36 -35.31 9.65
C LYS A 43 15.48 -35.29 10.90
N ARG A 44 14.50 -34.38 10.96
CA ARG A 44 13.54 -34.28 12.06
C ARG A 44 12.51 -35.38 11.87
N ASP A 45 12.85 -36.57 12.34
CA ASP A 45 11.88 -37.63 12.55
C ASP A 45 11.08 -37.28 13.82
N SER A 46 9.77 -37.17 13.66
CA SER A 46 8.73 -36.87 14.67
C SER A 46 8.75 -35.46 15.31
N ALA A 47 7.60 -34.77 15.21
CA ALA A 47 7.34 -33.55 15.97
C ALA A 47 7.46 -33.85 17.47
N PRO A 48 8.12 -33.01 18.28
CA PRO A 48 8.16 -33.20 19.72
C PRO A 48 6.72 -33.21 20.26
N SER A 49 6.23 -34.38 20.63
CA SER A 49 4.98 -34.52 21.35
C SER A 49 5.12 -33.69 22.62
N MET A 50 4.25 -32.70 22.81
CA MET A 50 4.09 -32.07 24.11
C MET A 50 3.89 -33.20 25.13
N PRO A 51 4.62 -33.24 26.25
CA PRO A 51 4.41 -34.25 27.26
C PRO A 51 2.98 -34.06 27.79
N VAL A 52 2.06 -34.90 27.32
CA VAL A 52 0.67 -34.97 27.78
C VAL A 52 0.67 -35.71 29.13
N GLY A 53 1.41 -35.17 30.09
CA GLY A 53 1.47 -35.66 31.45
C GLY A 53 0.33 -35.09 32.30
N ARG A 54 0.14 -35.65 33.49
CA ARG A 54 -0.80 -35.12 34.49
C ARG A 54 -0.51 -33.62 34.74
N PRO A 55 -1.54 -32.78 34.94
CA PRO A 55 -1.35 -31.37 35.26
C PRO A 55 -0.42 -31.20 36.46
N CYS A 56 0.74 -30.57 36.23
CA CYS A 56 1.69 -30.27 37.30
C CYS A 56 1.32 -28.92 37.93
N ILE A 57 0.86 -28.93 39.18
CA ILE A 57 0.57 -27.71 39.94
C ILE A 57 1.90 -27.19 40.50
N HIS A 58 2.23 -25.94 40.19
CA HIS A 58 3.45 -25.29 40.69
C HIS A 58 3.12 -24.43 41.91
N ASP A 59 3.72 -24.71 43.06
CA ASP A 59 3.36 -24.05 44.33
C ASP A 59 3.98 -22.66 44.47
N THR A 60 5.19 -22.46 43.93
CA THR A 60 5.91 -21.18 44.04
C THR A 60 5.72 -20.30 42.80
N PRO A 61 5.71 -18.97 42.95
CA PRO A 61 5.59 -18.05 41.83
C PRO A 61 6.75 -18.18 40.82
N ASP A 62 7.94 -18.55 41.28
CA ASP A 62 9.09 -18.76 40.41
C ASP A 62 8.94 -20.01 39.54
N LYS A 63 8.48 -21.13 40.13
CA LYS A 63 8.16 -22.34 39.36
C LYS A 63 7.08 -22.09 38.32
N LYS A 64 6.03 -21.31 38.65
CA LYS A 64 5.00 -20.88 37.68
C LYS A 64 5.60 -20.07 36.52
N ARG A 65 6.53 -19.16 36.81
CA ARG A 65 7.20 -18.32 35.80
C ARG A 65 8.09 -19.16 34.89
N GLU A 66 8.86 -20.08 35.45
CA GLU A 66 9.73 -20.96 34.69
C GLU A 66 8.93 -21.91 33.79
N ALA A 67 7.87 -22.52 34.31
CA ALA A 67 6.98 -23.37 33.53
C ALA A 67 6.35 -22.62 32.34
N ARG A 68 5.91 -21.37 32.54
CA ARG A 68 5.43 -20.51 31.44
C ARG A 68 6.51 -20.23 30.40
N ARG A 69 7.77 -20.04 30.81
CA ARG A 69 8.90 -19.84 29.88
C ARG A 69 9.16 -21.09 29.05
N ARG A 70 9.27 -22.26 29.71
CA ARG A 70 9.46 -23.55 29.05
C ARG A 70 8.32 -23.86 28.08
N TYR A 71 7.07 -23.68 28.52
CA TYR A 71 5.90 -23.84 27.66
C TYR A 71 5.99 -22.98 26.39
N ARG A 72 6.33 -21.69 26.52
CA ARG A 72 6.50 -20.81 25.35
C ARG A 72 7.63 -21.27 24.44
N GLN A 73 8.77 -21.70 24.99
CA GLN A 73 9.89 -22.21 24.19
C GLN A 73 9.46 -23.41 23.36
N VAL A 74 8.88 -24.44 23.99
CA VAL A 74 8.40 -25.64 23.29
C VAL A 74 7.33 -25.27 22.27
N TYR A 75 6.37 -24.42 22.63
CA TYR A 75 5.36 -23.93 21.69
C TYR A 75 5.98 -23.25 20.47
N TYR A 76 6.93 -22.32 20.66
CA TYR A 76 7.61 -21.61 19.56
C TYR A 76 8.47 -22.53 18.71
N GLU A 77 9.10 -23.54 19.30
CA GLU A 77 9.91 -24.52 18.59
C GLU A 77 9.05 -25.46 17.73
N CYS A 78 7.94 -25.94 18.29
CA CYS A 78 6.98 -26.79 17.57
C CYS A 78 6.24 -26.03 16.47
N HIS A 79 5.86 -24.76 16.71
CA HIS A 79 5.11 -23.93 15.76
C HIS A 79 5.99 -22.95 14.99
N ARG A 80 7.32 -23.16 14.98
CA ARG A 80 8.28 -22.20 14.41
C ARG A 80 8.00 -21.91 12.94
N ASP A 81 7.75 -22.98 12.18
CA ASP A 81 7.60 -22.91 10.73
C ASP A 81 6.22 -22.34 10.36
N GLU A 82 5.16 -22.70 11.08
CA GLU A 82 3.84 -22.09 10.92
C GLU A 82 3.85 -20.58 11.22
N LEU A 83 4.50 -20.17 12.31
CA LEU A 83 4.63 -18.75 12.66
C LEU A 83 5.45 -17.99 11.61
N ARG A 84 6.49 -18.61 11.04
CA ARG A 84 7.25 -18.05 9.92
C ARG A 84 6.39 -17.91 8.67
N ALA A 85 5.63 -18.95 8.32
CA ALA A 85 4.71 -18.93 7.18
C ALA A 85 3.67 -17.81 7.34
N LYS A 86 2.99 -17.74 8.50
CA LYS A 86 2.05 -16.65 8.83
C LYS A 86 2.69 -15.27 8.76
N LYS A 87 3.94 -15.12 9.23
CA LYS A 87 4.66 -13.85 9.15
C LYS A 87 5.01 -13.49 7.70
N GLN A 88 5.45 -14.46 6.91
CA GLN A 88 5.76 -14.27 5.49
C GLN A 88 4.49 -13.89 4.72
N GLU A 89 3.36 -14.54 4.99
CA GLU A 89 2.06 -14.22 4.41
C GLU A 89 1.61 -12.78 4.76
N LYS A 90 1.74 -12.38 6.03
CA LYS A 90 1.48 -10.99 6.46
C LYS A 90 2.40 -9.98 5.80
N SER A 91 3.69 -10.32 5.63
CA SER A 91 4.64 -9.43 4.94
C SER A 91 4.29 -9.28 3.45
N ARG A 92 3.81 -10.36 2.81
CA ARG A 92 3.31 -10.34 1.43
C ARG A 92 2.06 -9.47 1.32
N LEU A 93 1.09 -9.58 2.23
CA LEU A 93 -0.09 -8.70 2.28
C LEU A 93 0.30 -7.22 2.32
N LYS A 94 1.27 -6.87 3.17
CA LYS A 94 1.75 -5.49 3.31
C LYS A 94 2.41 -4.94 2.04
N CYS A 95 2.99 -5.80 1.19
CA CYS A 95 3.60 -5.40 -0.07
C CYS A 95 2.55 -4.84 -1.05
N TRP A 96 1.37 -5.46 -1.14
CA TRP A 96 0.33 -5.11 -2.12
C TRP A 96 -0.43 -3.85 -1.73
N THR A 97 -0.73 -3.69 -0.44
CA THR A 97 -1.32 -2.44 0.05
C THR A 97 -0.43 -1.25 -0.31
N THR A 98 0.89 -1.42 -0.22
CA THR A 98 1.86 -0.39 -0.64
C THR A 98 1.79 -0.12 -2.14
N GLN A 99 1.63 -1.14 -2.99
CA GLN A 99 1.53 -0.95 -4.45
C GLN A 99 0.23 -0.25 -4.87
N CYS A 100 -0.91 -0.61 -4.29
CA CYS A 100 -2.17 0.10 -4.56
C CYS A 100 -2.06 1.56 -4.09
N SER A 101 -1.48 1.78 -2.91
CA SER A 101 -1.24 3.13 -2.40
C SER A 101 -0.26 3.92 -3.27
N ASP A 102 0.73 3.28 -3.92
CA ASP A 102 1.62 3.94 -4.88
C ASP A 102 0.85 4.39 -6.14
N ILE A 103 -0.03 3.53 -6.68
CA ILE A 103 -0.90 3.89 -7.80
C ILE A 103 -1.78 5.10 -7.44
N ASP A 104 -2.44 5.05 -6.29
CA ASP A 104 -3.30 6.13 -5.82
C ASP A 104 -2.49 7.43 -5.60
N ALA A 105 -1.28 7.33 -5.02
CA ALA A 105 -0.42 8.49 -4.78
C ALA A 105 0.08 9.10 -6.10
N ARG A 106 0.44 8.29 -7.09
CA ARG A 106 0.82 8.77 -8.43
C ARG A 106 -0.36 9.41 -9.14
N LEU A 107 -1.54 8.82 -9.05
CA LEU A 107 -2.76 9.42 -9.60
C LEU A 107 -3.01 10.79 -8.96
N GLN A 108 -2.91 10.89 -7.63
CA GLN A 108 -3.03 12.16 -6.91
C GLN A 108 -1.94 13.17 -7.29
N ALA A 109 -0.71 12.73 -7.56
CA ALA A 109 0.35 13.60 -8.02
C ALA A 109 0.03 14.20 -9.40
N VAL A 110 -0.50 13.38 -10.32
CA VAL A 110 -0.91 13.83 -11.66
C VAL A 110 -2.12 14.77 -11.58
N THR A 111 -3.11 14.47 -10.74
CA THR A 111 -4.32 15.29 -10.62
C THR A 111 -4.17 16.47 -9.66
N GLY A 112 -3.01 16.67 -9.04
CA GLY A 112 -2.81 17.71 -8.02
C GLY A 112 -3.71 17.53 -6.78
N SER A 113 -3.99 16.29 -6.40
CA SER A 113 -4.93 15.91 -5.32
C SER A 113 -6.37 16.40 -5.51
N SER A 114 -6.71 16.89 -6.70
CA SER A 114 -8.06 17.31 -7.02
C SER A 114 -8.94 16.10 -7.39
N SER A 115 -10.26 16.28 -7.29
CA SER A 115 -11.21 15.29 -7.79
C SER A 115 -11.03 15.12 -9.32
N THR A 116 -11.38 13.96 -9.86
CA THR A 116 -11.35 13.73 -11.32
C THR A 116 -12.07 14.83 -12.09
N ALA A 117 -13.23 15.27 -11.59
CA ALA A 117 -14.00 16.32 -12.24
C ALA A 117 -13.29 17.68 -12.19
N ASN A 118 -12.76 18.09 -11.03
CA ASN A 118 -12.05 19.36 -10.90
C ASN A 118 -10.77 19.40 -11.74
N PHE A 119 -10.06 18.27 -11.82
CA PHE A 119 -8.89 18.13 -12.68
C PHE A 119 -9.25 18.35 -14.15
N VAL A 120 -10.27 17.64 -14.64
CA VAL A 120 -10.71 17.71 -16.04
C VAL A 120 -11.33 19.07 -16.37
N GLU A 121 -12.09 19.67 -15.47
CA GLU A 121 -12.62 21.02 -15.60
C GLU A 121 -11.49 22.06 -15.65
N GLY A 122 -10.44 21.87 -14.85
CA GLY A 122 -9.23 22.69 -14.90
C GLY A 122 -8.53 22.63 -16.26
N LEU A 123 -8.44 21.44 -16.85
CA LEU A 123 -7.94 21.25 -18.21
C LEU A 123 -8.83 21.97 -19.23
N CYS A 124 -10.15 21.80 -19.16
CA CYS A 124 -11.09 22.49 -20.06
C CYS A 124 -10.90 24.02 -19.99
N LYS A 125 -10.85 24.58 -18.77
CA LYS A 125 -10.60 26.02 -18.55
C LYS A 125 -9.27 26.48 -19.11
N TYR A 126 -8.22 25.65 -18.99
CA TYR A 126 -6.90 25.95 -19.53
C TYR A 126 -6.93 26.08 -21.05
N PHE A 127 -7.59 25.17 -21.77
CA PHE A 127 -7.76 25.24 -23.24
C PHE A 127 -8.58 26.44 -23.68
N VAL A 128 -9.70 26.70 -23.00
CA VAL A 128 -10.56 27.85 -23.31
C VAL A 128 -9.80 29.17 -23.12
N SER A 129 -8.93 29.24 -22.13
CA SER A 129 -8.13 30.45 -21.86
C SER A 129 -6.95 30.63 -22.81
N HIS A 130 -6.47 29.56 -23.45
CA HIS A 130 -5.27 29.57 -24.29
C HIS A 130 -5.48 28.86 -25.64
N PRO A 131 -6.47 29.28 -26.46
CA PRO A 131 -6.88 28.53 -27.64
C PRO A 131 -5.81 28.41 -28.73
N ASN A 132 -4.87 29.36 -28.77
CA ASN A 132 -3.82 29.43 -29.78
C ASN A 132 -2.45 29.00 -29.24
N ASN A 133 -2.39 28.42 -28.04
CA ASN A 133 -1.12 27.99 -27.46
C ASN A 133 -0.74 26.60 -28.00
N PRO A 134 0.30 26.46 -28.84
CA PRO A 134 0.73 25.14 -29.34
C PRO A 134 1.15 24.21 -28.20
N ASP A 135 1.71 24.77 -27.11
CA ASP A 135 2.16 24.00 -25.96
C ASP A 135 0.99 23.31 -25.21
N SER A 136 -0.24 23.79 -25.40
CA SER A 136 -1.42 23.20 -24.74
C SER A 136 -1.67 21.75 -25.17
N LEU A 137 -1.43 21.45 -26.45
CA LEU A 137 -1.57 20.11 -27.01
C LEU A 137 -0.48 19.18 -26.46
N ASP A 138 0.76 19.66 -26.42
CA ASP A 138 1.90 18.90 -25.91
C ASP A 138 1.74 18.55 -24.43
N VAL A 139 1.24 19.49 -23.62
CA VAL A 139 0.92 19.26 -22.21
C VAL A 139 -0.15 18.16 -22.06
N MET A 140 -1.17 18.16 -22.91
CA MET A 140 -2.20 17.12 -22.89
C MET A 140 -1.67 15.76 -23.31
N GLN A 141 -0.93 15.68 -24.40
CA GLN A 141 -0.33 14.43 -24.87
C GLN A 141 0.64 13.85 -23.82
N THR A 142 1.43 14.72 -23.19
CA THR A 142 2.29 14.32 -22.07
C THR A 142 1.48 13.78 -20.89
N THR A 143 0.37 14.45 -20.55
CA THR A 143 -0.53 14.03 -19.46
C THR A 143 -1.17 12.67 -19.77
N ILE A 144 -1.64 12.45 -20.99
CA ILE A 144 -2.18 11.17 -21.46
C ILE A 144 -1.11 10.09 -21.37
N GLY A 145 0.10 10.34 -21.89
CA GLY A 145 1.19 9.38 -21.81
C GLY A 145 1.55 9.00 -20.37
N ILE A 146 1.52 9.93 -19.42
CA ILE A 146 1.72 9.63 -18.00
C ILE A 146 0.57 8.76 -17.46
N LEU A 147 -0.68 9.08 -17.80
CA LEU A 147 -1.85 8.32 -17.35
C LEU A 147 -1.92 6.91 -17.97
N GLU A 148 -1.51 6.74 -19.22
CA GLU A 148 -1.40 5.44 -19.90
C GLU A 148 -0.32 4.57 -19.25
N ASN A 149 0.86 5.14 -18.96
CA ASN A 149 1.90 4.44 -18.21
C ASN A 149 1.41 4.02 -16.82
N LEU A 150 0.66 4.89 -16.13
CA LEU A 150 0.07 4.58 -14.83
C LEU A 150 -1.01 3.49 -14.95
N HIS A 151 -1.82 3.51 -16.01
CA HIS A 151 -2.83 2.49 -16.30
C HIS A 151 -2.17 1.13 -16.56
N GLN A 152 -1.15 1.06 -17.41
CA GLN A 152 -0.39 -0.17 -17.66
C GLN A 152 0.24 -0.72 -16.38
N HIS A 153 0.81 0.16 -15.55
CA HIS A 153 1.36 -0.23 -14.26
C HIS A 153 0.26 -0.80 -13.33
N ALA A 154 -0.88 -0.13 -13.23
CA ALA A 154 -2.01 -0.57 -12.41
C ALA A 154 -2.56 -1.92 -12.89
N GLN A 155 -2.69 -2.11 -14.20
CA GLN A 155 -3.11 -3.38 -14.80
C GLN A 155 -2.12 -4.51 -14.49
N SER A 156 -0.81 -4.25 -14.61
CA SER A 156 0.21 -5.22 -14.22
C SER A 156 0.12 -5.61 -12.74
N VAL A 157 -0.24 -4.68 -11.85
CA VAL A 157 -0.48 -4.99 -10.44
C VAL A 157 -1.73 -5.88 -10.26
N VAL A 158 -2.82 -5.63 -10.99
CA VAL A 158 -4.00 -6.50 -10.99
C VAL A 158 -3.66 -7.92 -11.41
N ASP A 159 -2.97 -8.09 -12.54
CA ASP A 159 -2.61 -9.40 -13.07
C ASP A 159 -1.74 -10.17 -12.07
N ASN A 160 -0.79 -9.47 -11.43
CA ASN A 160 0.05 -10.01 -10.36
C ASN A 160 -0.75 -10.43 -9.11
N VAL A 161 -1.82 -9.69 -8.75
CA VAL A 161 -2.70 -10.03 -7.62
C VAL A 161 -3.53 -11.27 -7.96
N ILE A 162 -4.10 -11.32 -9.16
CA ILE A 162 -4.89 -12.47 -9.64
C ILE A 162 -4.02 -13.73 -9.63
N GLU A 163 -2.81 -13.67 -10.20
CA GLU A 163 -1.89 -14.82 -10.29
C GLU A 163 -1.50 -15.35 -8.91
N LYS A 164 -1.25 -14.45 -7.93
CA LYS A 164 -0.68 -14.85 -6.63
C LYS A 164 -1.71 -15.13 -5.54
N ARG A 165 -2.93 -14.59 -5.63
CA ARG A 165 -3.95 -14.70 -4.57
C ARG A 165 -5.33 -15.13 -5.06
N GLY A 166 -5.59 -15.14 -6.36
CA GLY A 166 -6.93 -15.37 -6.89
C GLY A 166 -7.90 -14.22 -6.59
N ILE A 167 -9.19 -14.52 -6.53
CA ILE A 167 -10.28 -13.55 -6.38
C ILE A 167 -10.52 -13.27 -4.89
N GLY A 168 -10.48 -12.01 -4.46
CA GLY A 168 -10.71 -11.61 -3.07
C GLY A 168 -10.71 -10.09 -2.83
N CYS A 169 -10.75 -9.65 -1.57
CA CYS A 169 -10.83 -8.22 -1.22
C CYS A 169 -9.66 -7.38 -1.75
N ASP A 170 -8.47 -7.97 -1.82
CA ASP A 170 -7.28 -7.30 -2.38
C ASP A 170 -7.49 -6.98 -3.87
N LEU A 171 -8.14 -7.88 -4.62
CA LEU A 171 -8.45 -7.68 -6.03
C LEU A 171 -9.45 -6.52 -6.22
N SER A 172 -10.52 -6.47 -5.43
CA SER A 172 -11.52 -5.40 -5.53
C SER A 172 -10.89 -4.03 -5.29
N ARG A 173 -9.95 -3.93 -4.34
CA ARG A 173 -9.25 -2.67 -4.07
C ARG A 173 -8.32 -2.27 -5.22
N THR A 174 -7.54 -3.20 -5.76
CA THR A 174 -6.67 -2.90 -6.90
C THR A 174 -7.47 -2.53 -8.13
N GLN A 175 -8.59 -3.24 -8.38
CA GLN A 175 -9.53 -2.93 -9.46
C GLN A 175 -10.10 -1.52 -9.31
N ASP A 176 -10.50 -1.10 -8.11
CA ASP A 176 -10.98 0.26 -7.87
C ASP A 176 -9.93 1.31 -8.25
N SER A 177 -8.67 1.14 -7.84
CA SER A 177 -7.59 2.04 -8.26
C SER A 177 -7.42 2.06 -9.78
N VAL A 178 -7.49 0.91 -10.47
CA VAL A 178 -7.41 0.82 -11.94
C VAL A 178 -8.59 1.55 -12.59
N PHE A 179 -9.81 1.29 -12.15
CA PHE A 179 -11.01 1.96 -12.65
C PHE A 179 -10.92 3.48 -12.47
N ARG A 180 -10.37 3.96 -11.36
CA ARG A 180 -10.16 5.40 -11.14
C ARG A 180 -9.15 5.98 -12.13
N VAL A 181 -8.04 5.29 -12.41
CA VAL A 181 -7.06 5.69 -13.44
C VAL A 181 -7.72 5.70 -14.83
N CYS A 182 -8.41 4.62 -15.22
CA CYS A 182 -9.13 4.53 -16.49
C CYS A 182 -10.13 5.68 -16.65
N ARG A 183 -10.91 5.98 -15.60
CA ARG A 183 -11.91 7.04 -15.64
C ARG A 183 -11.28 8.41 -15.89
N VAL A 184 -10.14 8.70 -15.25
CA VAL A 184 -9.39 9.95 -15.49
C VAL A 184 -8.85 9.97 -16.90
N LEU A 185 -8.23 8.87 -17.36
CA LEU A 185 -7.69 8.75 -18.72
C LEU A 185 -8.77 8.97 -19.79
N THR A 186 -9.91 8.29 -19.69
CA THR A 186 -11.04 8.46 -20.63
C THR A 186 -11.59 9.88 -20.62
N ALA A 187 -11.65 10.54 -19.46
CA ALA A 187 -12.12 11.92 -19.38
C ALA A 187 -11.14 12.91 -20.03
N VAL A 188 -9.83 12.70 -19.85
CA VAL A 188 -8.80 13.54 -20.48
C VAL A 188 -8.79 13.31 -21.99
N ASP A 189 -8.88 12.07 -22.44
CA ASP A 189 -8.95 11.69 -23.86
C ASP A 189 -10.18 12.29 -24.56
N ASP A 190 -11.33 12.33 -23.86
CA ASP A 190 -12.56 12.96 -24.35
C ASP A 190 -12.38 14.47 -24.57
N VAL A 191 -11.76 15.16 -23.60
CA VAL A 191 -11.44 16.59 -23.74
C VAL A 191 -10.48 16.83 -24.90
N LEU A 192 -9.46 15.98 -25.06
CA LEU A 192 -8.49 16.13 -26.14
C LEU A 192 -9.16 15.92 -27.50
N THR A 193 -10.01 14.90 -27.61
CA THR A 193 -10.75 14.60 -28.84
C THR A 193 -11.58 15.79 -29.30
N HIS A 194 -12.32 16.43 -28.38
CA HIS A 194 -13.07 17.64 -28.70
C HIS A 194 -12.18 18.87 -28.95
N ALA A 195 -11.06 19.00 -28.24
CA ALA A 195 -10.10 20.09 -28.44
C ALA A 195 -9.44 20.04 -29.83
N ILE A 196 -9.13 18.84 -30.35
CA ILE A 196 -8.54 18.63 -31.68
C ILE A 196 -9.50 19.07 -32.79
N VAL A 197 -10.82 18.86 -32.62
CA VAL A 197 -11.84 19.36 -33.56
C VAL A 197 -11.86 20.89 -33.56
N GLY A 198 -11.65 21.50 -32.39
CA GLY A 198 -11.45 22.93 -32.23
C GLY A 198 -11.97 23.42 -30.88
N VAL A 199 -11.33 24.45 -30.32
CA VAL A 199 -11.69 24.99 -29.00
C VAL A 199 -13.14 25.50 -28.96
N GLY A 200 -13.66 26.05 -30.05
CA GLY A 200 -15.07 26.45 -30.14
C GLY A 200 -16.03 25.27 -29.97
N HIS A 201 -15.70 24.11 -30.55
CA HIS A 201 -16.49 22.89 -30.39
C HIS A 201 -16.39 22.34 -28.95
N LEU A 202 -15.20 22.36 -28.36
CA LEU A 202 -15.01 21.99 -26.95
C LEU A 202 -15.87 22.87 -26.02
N ILE A 203 -15.91 24.18 -26.25
CA ILE A 203 -16.74 25.13 -25.47
C ILE A 203 -18.22 24.77 -25.60
N GLU A 204 -18.69 24.50 -26.82
CA GLU A 204 -20.08 24.13 -27.07
C GLU A 204 -20.45 22.84 -26.34
N VAL A 205 -19.67 21.77 -26.52
CA VAL A 205 -19.91 20.46 -25.88
C VAL A 205 -19.82 20.57 -24.36
N HIS A 206 -18.84 21.30 -23.83
CA HIS A 206 -18.70 21.54 -22.39
C HIS A 206 -19.89 22.33 -21.84
N GLY A 207 -20.37 23.35 -22.56
CA GLY A 207 -21.54 24.15 -22.18
C GLY A 207 -22.84 23.33 -22.17
N GLN A 208 -22.96 22.36 -23.06
CA GLN A 208 -24.10 21.42 -23.14
C GLN A 208 -24.01 20.25 -22.15
N ARG A 209 -22.97 20.21 -21.29
CA ARG A 209 -22.66 19.07 -20.43
C ARG A 209 -22.45 17.74 -21.18
N GLY A 210 -21.98 17.83 -22.43
CA GLY A 210 -21.82 16.67 -23.32
C GLY A 210 -20.55 15.84 -23.07
N LEU A 211 -19.66 16.28 -22.18
CA LEU A 211 -18.43 15.54 -21.91
C LEU A 211 -18.73 14.30 -21.07
N LYS A 212 -18.05 13.19 -21.36
CA LYS A 212 -18.28 11.87 -20.71
C LYS A 212 -18.22 11.94 -19.19
N HIS A 213 -17.32 12.75 -18.64
CA HIS A 213 -17.17 12.89 -17.19
C HIS A 213 -18.34 13.62 -16.53
N GLN A 214 -19.00 14.55 -17.23
CA GLN A 214 -20.18 15.28 -16.75
C GLN A 214 -21.41 14.36 -16.77
N ILE A 215 -21.59 13.60 -17.86
CA ILE A 215 -22.66 12.60 -17.97
C ILE A 215 -22.56 11.56 -16.86
N ALA A 216 -21.35 11.09 -16.55
CA ALA A 216 -21.12 10.12 -15.47
C ALA A 216 -21.49 10.69 -14.08
N GLN A 217 -21.29 11.99 -13.85
CA GLN A 217 -21.68 12.65 -12.59
C GLN A 217 -23.19 12.80 -12.48
N ASP A 218 -23.85 13.23 -13.55
CA ASP A 218 -25.30 13.43 -13.58
C ASP A 218 -26.05 12.09 -13.37
N ASN A 219 -25.49 10.97 -13.86
CA ASN A 219 -26.05 9.64 -13.60
C ASN A 219 -25.92 9.18 -12.13
N MET A 220 -24.89 9.66 -11.41
CA MET A 220 -24.70 9.30 -9.99
C MET A 220 -25.61 10.09 -9.05
N THR A 221 -25.98 11.32 -9.39
CA THR A 221 -26.89 12.14 -8.57
C THR A 221 -28.35 11.66 -8.64
N VAL A 222 -28.77 11.03 -9.74
CA VAL A 222 -30.14 10.50 -9.91
C VAL A 222 -30.36 9.18 -9.15
N ALA A 223 -29.29 8.45 -8.80
CA ALA A 223 -29.37 7.12 -8.20
C ALA A 223 -29.53 7.10 -6.66
N ILE A 224 -29.73 8.25 -6.01
CA ILE A 224 -29.92 8.36 -4.55
C ILE A 224 -31.39 8.68 -4.27
N PRO A 225 -32.24 7.67 -3.95
CA PRO A 225 -33.61 7.87 -3.50
C PRO A 225 -33.71 8.43 -2.07
#